data_AF-A0A4Q2Y4D6-F1
#
_entry.id   AF-A0A4Q2Y4D6-F1
#
_cell.length_a   1.000
_cell.length_b   1.000
_cell.length_c   1.000
_cell.angle_alpha   90.00
_cell.angle_beta   90.00
_cell.angle_gamma   90.00
#
_symmetry.space_group_name_H-M   'P 1'
#
loop_
_entity.id
_entity.type
_entity.pdbx_description
1 polymer ?
#
loop_
_entity_poly.entity_id
_entity_poly.type
_entity_poly.pdbx_seq_one_letter_code
_entity_poly.pdbx_strand_id
1 'polypeptide(L)'
;MVLCDSIRQPEACRLLVMRTMDEWLASDETGEAFTHCVCCRMPLLEIAAAWLVNKEIVRGECVLEYAICQPCRDEVTDKLSEESKESVREFLEQEIDWEARMKEFMLAHDLTDRFDACVACQTPREDLNGFGLSAL
;
A
#
# COMPACT_ATOMS: atom_id res chain seq x y z
N MET A 1 4.06 0.13 1.04
CA MET A 1 5.50 -0.01 1.35
C MET A 1 6.10 -0.95 0.32
N VAL A 2 7.33 -0.72 -0.16
CA VAL A 2 7.87 -1.38 -1.37
C VAL A 2 9.35 -1.75 -1.24
N LEU A 3 9.72 -2.99 -1.57
CA LEU A 3 11.10 -3.52 -1.59
C LEU A 3 11.50 -3.93 -3.02
N CYS A 4 12.77 -3.67 -3.40
CA CYS A 4 13.26 -3.65 -4.79
C CYS A 4 14.11 -4.89 -5.16
N ASP A 5 13.97 -5.40 -6.39
CA ASP A 5 14.86 -6.39 -7.01
C ASP A 5 15.09 -6.03 -8.49
N SER A 6 16.35 -5.92 -8.93
CA SER A 6 16.79 -5.39 -10.24
C SER A 6 16.65 -6.37 -11.41
N ILE A 7 16.25 -5.90 -12.61
CA ILE A 7 16.85 -6.16 -13.96
C ILE A 7 16.00 -5.48 -15.07
N ARG A 8 16.70 -4.74 -15.95
CA ARG A 8 16.24 -3.88 -17.07
C ARG A 8 15.40 -4.57 -18.14
N GLN A 9 14.40 -3.88 -18.70
CA GLN A 9 14.20 -3.68 -20.16
C GLN A 9 13.42 -2.37 -20.46
N PRO A 10 13.76 -1.63 -21.54
CA PRO A 10 13.13 -0.37 -21.93
C PRO A 10 12.02 -0.59 -22.98
N GLU A 11 11.16 0.43 -23.17
CA GLU A 11 10.13 0.56 -24.23
C GLU A 11 8.70 0.11 -23.88
N ALA A 12 8.08 0.81 -22.93
CA ALA A 12 6.67 1.14 -23.05
C ALA A 12 6.46 2.54 -22.44
N CYS A 13 6.33 3.54 -23.30
CA CYS A 13 5.78 4.85 -22.95
C CYS A 13 4.30 4.62 -22.55
N ARG A 14 4.08 4.16 -21.32
CA ARG A 14 2.75 4.01 -20.72
C ARG A 14 2.31 5.42 -20.35
N LEU A 15 1.25 5.88 -21.01
CA LEU A 15 0.38 6.94 -20.50
C LEU A 15 0.22 6.72 -18.98
N LEU A 16 0.73 7.66 -18.19
CA LEU A 16 0.41 7.77 -16.77
C LEU A 16 -1.08 8.08 -16.70
N VAL A 17 -1.92 7.05 -16.73
CA VAL A 17 -3.33 7.18 -16.37
C VAL A 17 -3.30 7.58 -14.89
N MET A 18 -3.56 8.86 -14.62
CA MET A 18 -3.75 9.36 -13.26
C MET A 18 -5.00 8.67 -12.71
N ARG A 19 -4.80 7.62 -11.92
CA ARG A 19 -5.87 6.93 -11.19
C ARG A 19 -6.29 7.82 -10.03
N THR A 20 -7.59 7.99 -9.86
CA THR A 20 -8.21 8.56 -8.66
C THR A 20 -7.99 7.64 -7.45
N MET A 21 -8.23 8.15 -6.23
CA MET A 21 -8.13 7.32 -5.02
C MET A 21 -9.05 6.09 -5.10
N ASP A 22 -10.29 6.25 -5.57
CA ASP A 22 -11.24 5.15 -5.67
C ASP A 22 -10.75 4.08 -6.66
N GLU A 23 -10.15 4.47 -7.78
CA GLU A 23 -9.56 3.54 -8.76
C GLU A 23 -8.30 2.85 -8.21
N TRP A 24 -7.56 3.48 -7.31
CA TRP A 24 -6.43 2.85 -6.62
C TRP A 24 -6.88 1.81 -5.59
N LEU A 25 -8.09 1.96 -5.02
CA LEU A 25 -8.58 1.11 -3.93
C LEU A 25 -9.66 0.10 -4.36
N ALA A 26 -10.24 0.25 -5.55
CA ALA A 26 -11.11 -0.75 -6.17
C ALA A 26 -10.32 -2.02 -6.52
N SER A 27 -10.99 -3.16 -6.55
CA SER A 27 -10.38 -4.43 -7.00
C SER A 27 -9.91 -4.32 -8.45
N ASP A 28 -8.67 -4.74 -8.75
CA ASP A 28 -8.20 -4.82 -10.13
C ASP A 28 -8.86 -6.01 -10.87
N GLU A 29 -9.34 -7.04 -10.15
CA GLU A 29 -10.08 -8.16 -10.74
C GLU A 29 -11.51 -7.77 -11.16
N THR A 30 -12.27 -7.10 -10.29
CA THR A 30 -13.70 -6.81 -10.56
C THR A 30 -13.97 -5.38 -11.00
N GLY A 31 -13.06 -4.44 -10.70
CA GLY A 31 -13.29 -3.01 -10.86
C GLY A 31 -14.19 -2.40 -9.78
N GLU A 32 -14.61 -3.17 -8.78
CA GLU A 32 -15.54 -2.74 -7.73
C GLU A 32 -14.82 -2.52 -6.39
N ALA A 33 -15.41 -1.72 -5.50
CA ALA A 33 -14.90 -1.51 -4.16
C ALA A 33 -14.98 -2.79 -3.31
N PHE A 34 -14.02 -2.98 -2.40
CA PHE A 34 -14.06 -4.07 -1.44
C PHE A 34 -15.21 -3.88 -0.44
N THR A 35 -16.03 -4.90 -0.27
CA THR A 35 -17.22 -4.83 0.59
C THR A 35 -17.06 -5.57 1.92
N HIS A 36 -16.13 -6.53 2.01
CA HIS A 36 -15.99 -7.41 3.17
C HIS A 36 -14.53 -7.63 3.56
N CYS A 37 -14.28 -7.81 4.87
CA CYS A 37 -12.96 -8.19 5.38
C CYS A 37 -12.58 -9.58 4.86
N VAL A 38 -11.34 -9.73 4.38
CA VAL A 38 -10.81 -11.01 3.89
C VAL A 38 -10.78 -12.09 4.98
N CYS A 39 -10.58 -11.72 6.24
CA CYS A 39 -10.46 -12.66 7.36
C CYS A 39 -11.83 -13.03 7.96
N CYS A 40 -12.57 -12.04 8.49
CA CYS A 40 -13.79 -12.30 9.24
C CYS A 40 -15.08 -12.21 8.41
N ARG A 41 -14.98 -11.78 7.14
CA ARG A 41 -16.13 -11.59 6.23
C ARG A 41 -17.19 -10.60 6.72
N MET A 42 -16.89 -9.76 7.71
CA MET A 42 -17.82 -8.69 8.09
C MET A 42 -17.87 -7.59 7.02
N PRO A 43 -19.05 -6.97 6.77
CA PRO A 43 -19.16 -5.83 5.87
C PRO A 43 -18.31 -4.64 6.36
N LEU A 44 -17.45 -4.12 5.49
CA LEU A 44 -16.47 -3.09 5.84
C LEU A 44 -17.11 -1.71 6.05
N LEU A 45 -18.27 -1.46 5.44
CA LEU A 45 -19.02 -0.21 5.63
C LEU A 45 -19.85 -0.21 6.92
N GLU A 46 -20.07 -1.37 7.54
CA GLU A 46 -20.90 -1.51 8.75
C GLU A 46 -20.07 -1.68 10.02
N ILE A 47 -18.76 -1.95 9.89
CA ILE A 47 -17.88 -2.14 11.03
C ILE A 47 -17.48 -0.79 11.66
N ALA A 48 -17.57 -0.69 12.98
CA ALA A 48 -17.14 0.49 13.75
C ALA A 48 -15.61 0.58 13.95
N ALA A 49 -14.82 0.03 13.01
CA ALA A 49 -13.37 -0.01 13.07
C ALA A 49 -12.77 0.39 11.71
N ALA A 50 -11.57 0.96 11.73
CA ALA A 50 -10.85 1.28 10.50
C ALA A 50 -10.55 0.00 9.70
N TRP A 51 -10.51 0.11 8.39
CA TRP A 51 -10.11 -0.95 7.48
C TRP A 51 -9.26 -0.33 6.36
N LEU A 52 -8.41 -1.16 5.76
CA LEU A 52 -7.55 -0.72 4.67
C LEU A 52 -7.63 -1.71 3.51
N VAL A 53 -7.26 -1.22 2.33
CA VAL A 53 -6.96 -2.03 1.15
C VAL A 53 -5.45 -2.19 1.05
N ASN A 54 -5.01 -3.43 0.89
CA ASN A 54 -3.65 -3.78 0.52
C ASN A 54 -3.63 -4.30 -0.91
N LYS A 55 -2.65 -3.83 -1.68
CA LYS A 55 -2.36 -4.32 -3.03
C LYS A 55 -0.87 -4.52 -3.19
N GLU A 56 -0.46 -5.62 -3.79
CA GLU A 56 0.90 -5.86 -4.25
C GLU A 56 0.91 -5.88 -5.77
N ILE A 57 1.73 -5.03 -6.36
CA ILE A 57 1.82 -4.83 -7.80
C ILE A 57 3.23 -5.19 -8.25
N VAL A 58 3.37 -6.07 -9.24
CA VAL A 58 4.66 -6.50 -9.76
C VAL A 58 4.63 -6.34 -11.28
N ARG A 59 5.61 -5.62 -11.85
CA ARG A 59 5.69 -5.33 -13.29
C ARG A 59 4.41 -4.73 -13.88
N GLY A 60 3.67 -3.98 -13.06
CA GLY A 60 2.42 -3.32 -13.41
C GLY A 60 1.18 -4.22 -13.41
N GLU A 61 1.27 -5.44 -12.86
CA GLU A 61 0.12 -6.32 -12.62
C GLU A 61 -0.12 -6.44 -11.11
N CYS A 62 -1.38 -6.36 -10.67
CA CYS A 62 -1.73 -6.63 -9.28
C CYS A 62 -1.72 -8.14 -9.05
N VAL A 63 -0.80 -8.62 -8.21
CA VAL A 63 -0.61 -10.06 -7.94
C VAL A 63 -1.32 -10.52 -6.67
N LEU A 64 -1.63 -9.58 -5.77
CA LEU A 64 -2.38 -9.83 -4.55
C LEU A 64 -3.13 -8.56 -4.16
N GLU A 65 -4.40 -8.70 -3.83
CA GLU A 65 -5.21 -7.62 -3.30
C GLU A 65 -6.19 -8.12 -2.25
N TYR A 66 -6.41 -7.33 -1.21
CA TYR A 66 -7.40 -7.64 -0.18
C TYR A 66 -7.73 -6.42 0.66
N ALA A 67 -8.93 -6.42 1.23
CA ALA A 67 -9.30 -5.48 2.30
C ALA A 67 -9.38 -6.20 3.65
N ILE A 68 -8.86 -5.56 4.70
CA ILE A 68 -8.80 -6.14 6.05
C ILE A 68 -9.20 -5.09 7.10
N CYS A 69 -10.06 -5.49 8.02
CA CYS A 69 -10.41 -4.64 9.16
C CYS A 69 -9.31 -4.65 10.21
N GLN A 70 -9.25 -3.56 10.99
CA GLN A 70 -8.25 -3.38 12.04
C GLN A 70 -8.18 -4.55 13.03
N PRO A 71 -9.28 -5.07 13.59
CA PRO A 71 -9.20 -6.19 14.54
C PRO A 71 -8.51 -7.43 13.96
N CYS A 72 -8.83 -7.80 12.72
CA CYS A 72 -8.20 -8.95 12.07
C CYS A 72 -6.73 -8.70 11.74
N ARG A 73 -6.36 -7.46 11.37
CA ARG A 73 -4.96 -7.09 11.16
C ARG A 73 -4.15 -7.15 12.46
N ASP A 74 -4.73 -6.68 13.56
CA ASP A 74 -4.10 -6.70 14.88
C ASP A 74 -3.88 -8.17 15.32
N GLU A 75 -4.87 -9.05 15.14
CA GLU A 75 -4.72 -10.50 15.38
C GLU A 75 -3.62 -11.17 14.54
N VAL A 76 -3.46 -10.75 13.27
CA VAL A 76 -2.36 -11.24 12.43
C VAL A 76 -1.01 -10.75 12.95
N THR A 77 -0.95 -9.48 13.35
CA THR A 77 0.27 -8.86 13.91
C THR A 77 0.67 -9.53 15.22
N ASP A 78 -0.29 -9.89 16.07
CA ASP A 78 -0.05 -10.55 17.35
C ASP A 78 0.58 -11.94 17.22
N LYS A 79 0.41 -12.60 16.06
CA LYS A 79 1.04 -13.90 15.76
C LYS A 79 2.52 -13.79 15.38
N LEU A 80 3.02 -12.59 15.09
CA LEU A 80 4.44 -12.37 14.82
C LEU A 80 5.25 -12.53 16.11
N SER A 81 6.48 -13.05 15.99
CA SER A 81 7.40 -13.05 17.12
C SER A 81 7.77 -11.62 17.53
N GLU A 82 8.11 -11.41 18.80
CA GLU A 82 8.57 -10.10 19.26
C GLU A 82 9.81 -9.61 18.50
N GLU A 83 10.73 -10.53 18.18
CA GLU A 83 11.89 -10.25 17.32
C GLU A 83 11.49 -9.72 15.93
N SER A 84 10.47 -10.32 15.31
CA SER A 84 9.97 -9.84 14.01
C SER A 84 9.32 -8.46 14.13
N LYS A 85 8.55 -8.23 15.20
CA LYS A 85 7.93 -6.93 15.46
C LYS A 85 8.99 -5.85 15.70
N GLU A 86 10.03 -6.16 16.46
CA GLU A 86 11.15 -5.25 16.71
C GLU A 86 11.90 -4.92 15.42
N SER A 87 12.29 -5.92 14.63
CA SER A 87 12.97 -5.71 13.35
C SER A 87 12.16 -4.82 12.38
N VAL A 88 10.84 -5.02 12.30
CA VAL A 88 9.97 -4.17 11.48
C VAL A 88 9.92 -2.74 12.02
N ARG A 89 9.80 -2.54 13.34
CA ARG A 89 9.79 -1.20 13.94
C ARG A 89 11.11 -0.48 13.69
N GLU A 90 12.25 -1.13 13.91
CA GLU A 90 13.57 -0.55 13.68
C GLU A 90 13.75 -0.10 12.23
N PHE A 91 13.35 -0.93 11.26
CA PHE A 91 13.37 -0.55 9.86
C PHE A 91 12.52 0.70 9.59
N LEU A 92 11.28 0.73 10.09
CA LEU A 92 10.37 1.86 9.88
C LEU A 92 10.86 3.15 10.54
N GLU A 93 11.54 3.06 11.68
CA GLU A 93 12.08 4.23 12.38
C GLU A 93 13.37 4.75 11.74
N GLN A 94 14.21 3.86 11.18
CA GLN A 94 15.50 4.23 10.60
C GLN A 94 15.39 4.67 9.13
N GLU A 95 14.52 4.03 8.35
CA GLU A 95 14.47 4.20 6.90
C GLU A 95 13.39 5.18 6.44
N ILE A 96 12.51 5.62 7.33
CA ILE A 96 11.43 6.57 6.99
C ILE A 96 11.62 7.87 7.76
N ASP A 97 11.86 8.94 7.02
CA ASP A 97 11.77 10.31 7.57
C ASP A 97 10.30 10.69 7.73
N TRP A 98 9.73 10.32 8.89
CA TRP A 98 8.33 10.58 9.19
C TRP A 98 7.97 12.06 9.20
N GLU A 99 8.89 12.94 9.61
CA GLU A 99 8.66 14.38 9.65
C GLU A 99 8.56 14.96 8.23
N ALA A 100 9.52 14.63 7.37
CA ALA A 100 9.48 15.03 5.96
C ALA A 100 8.21 14.49 5.28
N ARG A 101 7.87 13.22 5.55
CA ARG A 101 6.71 12.56 4.93
C ARG A 101 5.38 13.15 5.37
N MET A 102 5.23 13.46 6.66
CA MET A 102 4.04 14.16 7.17
C MET A 102 3.92 15.55 6.55
N LYS A 103 5.03 16.27 6.39
CA LYS A 103 5.04 17.59 5.76
C LYS A 103 4.64 17.53 4.29
N GLU A 104 5.17 16.58 3.53
CA GLU A 104 4.75 16.31 2.15
C GLU A 104 3.25 16.04 2.08
N PHE A 105 2.71 15.17 2.94
CA PHE A 105 1.29 14.85 2.96
C PHE A 105 0.40 16.04 3.30
N MET A 106 0.82 16.92 4.21
CA MET A 106 0.08 18.13 4.54
C MET A 106 0.08 19.16 3.40
N LEU A 107 1.10 19.15 2.54
CA LEU A 107 1.26 20.07 1.42
C LEU A 107 0.78 19.50 0.07
N ALA A 108 0.46 18.20 0.02
CA ALA A 108 -0.02 17.53 -1.18
C ALA A 108 -1.38 18.10 -1.59
N HIS A 109 -1.53 18.31 -2.90
CA HIS A 109 -2.80 18.80 -3.46
C HIS A 109 -3.75 17.64 -3.74
N ASP A 110 -3.20 16.45 -4.04
CA ASP A 110 -3.94 15.22 -4.26
C ASP A 110 -3.46 14.12 -3.29
N LEU A 111 -4.40 13.36 -2.72
CA LEU A 111 -4.07 12.28 -1.79
C LEU A 111 -3.35 11.11 -2.47
N THR A 112 -3.43 11.00 -3.79
CA THR A 112 -2.75 9.98 -4.59
C THR A 112 -1.28 10.31 -4.84
N ASP A 113 -0.84 11.56 -4.66
CA ASP A 113 0.57 11.97 -4.79
C ASP A 113 1.50 11.10 -3.91
N ARG A 114 0.97 10.60 -2.78
CA ARG A 114 1.72 9.69 -1.88
C ARG A 114 2.11 8.36 -2.51
N PHE A 115 1.48 7.98 -3.62
CA PHE A 115 1.72 6.74 -4.35
C PHE A 115 2.80 6.89 -5.44
N ASP A 116 3.31 8.09 -5.69
CA ASP A 116 4.27 8.32 -6.77
C ASP A 116 5.71 7.91 -6.44
N ALA A 117 6.02 7.71 -5.17
CA ALA A 117 7.35 7.29 -4.73
C ALA A 117 7.28 6.38 -3.48
N CYS A 118 8.32 5.57 -3.30
CA CYS A 118 8.46 4.74 -2.11
C CYS A 118 8.52 5.59 -0.83
N VAL A 119 7.77 5.19 0.20
CA VAL A 119 7.72 5.89 1.50
C VAL A 119 9.07 5.92 2.23
N ALA A 120 9.95 4.94 1.99
CA ALA A 120 11.24 4.83 2.66
C ALA A 120 12.36 5.45 1.82
N CYS A 121 12.62 4.91 0.63
CA CYS A 121 13.78 5.31 -0.18
C CYS A 121 13.50 6.42 -1.21
N GLN A 122 12.27 6.92 -1.30
CA GLN A 122 11.83 7.94 -2.27
C GLN A 122 12.04 7.59 -3.76
N THR A 123 12.42 6.36 -4.10
CA THR A 123 12.49 5.91 -5.49
C THR A 123 11.12 6.11 -6.17
N PRO A 124 11.07 6.80 -7.33
CA PRO A 124 9.84 6.95 -8.10
C PRO A 124 9.20 5.61 -8.42
N ARG A 125 7.88 5.52 -8.34
CA ARG A 125 7.11 4.29 -8.59
C ARG A 125 7.40 3.70 -9.97
N GLU A 126 7.65 4.55 -10.97
CA GLU A 126 7.98 4.11 -12.34
C GLU A 126 9.33 3.39 -12.45
N ASP A 127 10.23 3.61 -11.49
CA ASP A 127 11.54 2.95 -11.42
C ASP A 127 11.52 1.66 -10.57
N LEU A 128 10.37 1.33 -9.95
CA LEU A 128 10.21 0.15 -9.11
C LEU A 128 9.70 -1.05 -9.93
N ASN A 129 10.34 -2.21 -9.76
CA ASN A 129 9.88 -3.45 -10.41
C ASN A 129 8.59 -4.02 -9.79
N GLY A 130 8.26 -3.62 -8.57
CA GLY A 130 6.99 -3.90 -7.92
C GLY A 130 6.82 -3.00 -6.71
N PHE A 131 5.59 -2.85 -6.22
CA PHE A 131 5.23 -2.02 -5.08
C PHE A 131 3.98 -2.49 -4.34
N GLY A 132 4.02 -2.38 -3.01
CA GLY A 132 2.86 -2.54 -2.13
C GLY A 132 2.19 -1.20 -1.82
N LEU A 133 0.87 -1.16 -1.94
CA LEU A 133 0.00 -0.07 -1.49
C LEU A 133 -0.77 -0.52 -0.25
N SER A 134 -0.90 0.38 0.72
CA SER A 134 -1.70 0.18 1.93
C SER A 134 -2.37 1.49 2.27
N ALA A 135 -3.70 1.55 2.19
CA ALA A 135 -4.45 2.78 2.33
C ALA A 135 -5.84 2.53 2.94
N LEU A 136 -6.23 3.45 3.82
CA LEU A 136 -7.59 3.60 4.37
C LEU A 136 -8.49 4.29 3.34
#